data_AF-A0A7L2FXI4-F1
#
_entry.id   AF-A0A7L2FXI4-F1
#
_cell.length_a   1.000
_cell.length_b   1.000
_cell.length_c   1.000
_cell.angle_alpha   90.00
_cell.angle_beta   90.00
_cell.angle_gamma   90.00
#
_symmetry.space_group_name_H-M   'P 1'
#
loop_
_entity.id
_entity.type
_entity.pdbx_description
1 polymer ?
#
loop_
_entity_poly.entity_id
_entity_poly.type
_entity_poly.pdbx_seq_one_letter_code
_entity_poly.pdbx_strand_id
1 'polypeptide(L)'
;LPSRIIRFPWQLVKAKVRRTIEEALKVWSDVTPLTFTEVQEGRADIVIDFTRYWHGDNLPFDGPGGILAHAFFPKTHREGDVHFDYDETWTIGNNLGTDLLQVAAHEFGHVLGLQHTAVSKSLMSPFYIFRYPLSLSEDDKQGIQYLYGKPSVHPDPTPTQPAELPQPDLETNEITNVEALQPDACLTAFDAAATIRGELFFFSSRFVWRLRAGRLQDGYPALASRHWQGIPSSVDATFEDPLGNIWFFQDSQYWIYDGERRVSGPTPITELGLPASPVQAALVWGAEKNKIYIFSGGNYWRFNPQRRQVDNIYPRAMADWRGVPAEIDAAFQDELGFAYFLRGRDYWKFDPVQVKVLEGYPRQISQDFFSCTPSS
;
A
#
# COMPACT_ATOMS: atom_id res chain seq x y z
N LEU A 1 6.51 -32.58 -2.95
CA LEU A 1 6.91 -31.77 -1.79
C LEU A 1 5.99 -32.09 -0.61
N PRO A 2 6.45 -32.84 0.40
CA PRO A 2 5.75 -32.98 1.68
C PRO A 2 5.48 -31.62 2.34
N SER A 3 4.25 -31.39 2.77
CA SER A 3 3.86 -30.22 3.57
C SER A 3 3.39 -30.63 4.96
N ARG A 4 3.52 -29.75 5.96
CA ARG A 4 3.08 -30.04 7.33
C ARG A 4 2.54 -28.79 8.01
N ILE A 5 1.38 -28.92 8.64
CA ILE A 5 0.76 -27.84 9.43
C ILE A 5 1.12 -28.04 10.90
N ILE A 6 1.78 -27.04 11.50
CA ILE A 6 2.25 -27.06 12.89
C ILE A 6 1.15 -26.60 13.86
N ARG A 7 0.63 -25.38 13.65
CA ARG A 7 -0.50 -24.82 14.40
C ARG A 7 -1.66 -24.48 13.48
N PHE A 8 -2.84 -24.33 14.08
CA PHE A 8 -4.09 -24.03 13.37
C PHE A 8 -4.73 -22.77 13.97
N PRO A 9 -5.40 -21.92 13.17
CA PRO A 9 -6.14 -20.77 13.67
C PRO A 9 -7.33 -21.25 14.51
N TRP A 10 -7.68 -20.52 15.58
CA TRP A 10 -8.76 -20.91 16.49
C TRP A 10 -10.15 -20.72 15.89
N GLN A 11 -10.28 -19.81 14.92
CA GLN A 11 -11.54 -19.42 14.29
C GLN A 11 -12.08 -20.51 13.33
N LEU A 12 -11.22 -21.42 12.87
CA LEU A 12 -11.55 -22.38 11.82
C LEU A 12 -11.38 -23.83 12.29
N VAL A 13 -12.29 -24.69 11.82
CA VAL A 13 -12.21 -26.13 12.05
C VAL A 13 -10.98 -26.69 11.34
N LYS A 14 -10.10 -27.42 12.05
CA LYS A 14 -8.84 -27.98 11.51
C LYS A 14 -9.01 -28.73 10.18
N ALA A 15 -10.09 -29.51 10.04
CA ALA A 15 -10.39 -30.23 8.80
C ALA A 15 -10.68 -29.29 7.61
N LYS A 16 -11.30 -28.12 7.85
CA LYS A 16 -11.49 -27.10 6.82
C LYS A 16 -10.17 -26.45 6.46
N VAL A 17 -9.33 -26.12 7.45
CA VAL A 17 -7.99 -25.56 7.21
C VAL A 17 -7.16 -26.50 6.35
N ARG A 18 -7.08 -27.79 6.67
CA ARG A 18 -6.36 -28.78 5.86
C ARG A 18 -6.84 -28.81 4.41
N ARG A 19 -8.16 -28.87 4.20
CA ARG A 19 -8.75 -28.85 2.85
C ARG A 19 -8.41 -27.55 2.10
N THR A 20 -8.45 -26.41 2.78
CA THR A 20 -8.12 -25.11 2.18
C THR A 20 -6.63 -25.01 1.82
N ILE A 21 -5.74 -25.53 2.65
CA ILE A 21 -4.30 -25.61 2.36
C ILE A 21 -4.03 -26.55 1.18
N GLU A 22 -4.70 -27.71 1.14
CA GLU A 22 -4.64 -28.64 0.01
C GLU A 22 -5.11 -27.98 -1.29
N GLU A 23 -6.22 -27.24 -1.24
CA GLU A 23 -6.75 -26.49 -2.38
C GLU A 23 -5.79 -25.37 -2.83
N ALA A 24 -5.19 -24.63 -1.90
CA ALA A 24 -4.19 -23.59 -2.21
C ALA A 24 -2.94 -24.16 -2.89
N LEU A 25 -2.43 -25.31 -2.43
CA LEU A 25 -1.30 -26.00 -3.08
C LEU A 25 -1.71 -26.57 -4.45
N LYS A 26 -2.96 -27.05 -4.55
CA LYS A 26 -3.49 -27.65 -5.78
C LYS A 26 -3.48 -26.66 -6.94
N VAL A 27 -3.75 -25.38 -6.68
CA VAL A 27 -3.73 -24.30 -7.68
C VAL A 27 -2.41 -24.29 -8.45
N TRP A 28 -1.28 -24.51 -7.78
CA TRP A 28 0.05 -24.56 -8.40
C TRP A 28 0.33 -25.91 -9.06
N SER A 29 -0.08 -27.03 -8.45
CA SER A 29 0.09 -28.36 -9.07
C SER A 29 -0.74 -28.56 -10.32
N ASP A 30 -1.88 -27.86 -10.45
CA ASP A 30 -2.74 -27.97 -11.63
C ASP A 30 -2.09 -27.38 -12.89
N VAL A 31 -1.07 -26.54 -12.72
CA VAL A 31 -0.36 -25.85 -13.82
C VAL A 31 1.13 -26.17 -13.88
N THR A 32 1.61 -27.13 -13.07
CA THR A 32 3.01 -27.60 -13.06
C THR A 32 3.09 -29.13 -12.92
N PRO A 33 4.27 -29.75 -13.06
CA PRO A 33 4.50 -31.15 -12.70
C PRO A 33 4.57 -31.41 -11.18
N LEU A 34 4.45 -30.38 -10.34
CA LEU A 34 4.65 -30.51 -8.90
C LEU A 34 3.51 -31.31 -8.25
N THR A 35 3.86 -32.06 -7.21
CA THR A 35 2.90 -32.78 -6.38
C THR A 35 3.14 -32.44 -4.92
N PHE A 36 2.06 -32.31 -4.15
CA PHE A 36 2.10 -31.96 -2.73
C PHE A 36 1.41 -33.04 -1.90
N THR A 37 1.90 -33.28 -0.69
CA THR A 37 1.32 -34.30 0.20
C THR A 37 1.48 -33.87 1.65
N GLU A 38 0.38 -33.77 2.40
CA GLU A 38 0.47 -33.46 3.84
C GLU A 38 1.07 -34.67 4.60
N VAL A 39 2.10 -34.41 5.40
CA VAL A 39 2.71 -35.38 6.31
C VAL A 39 2.43 -34.96 7.76
N GLN A 40 2.12 -35.93 8.63
CA GLN A 40 1.85 -35.64 10.05
C GLN A 40 3.14 -35.62 10.89
N GLU A 41 4.17 -36.38 10.48
CA GLU A 41 5.44 -36.53 11.20
C GLU A 41 6.61 -36.58 10.21
N GLY A 42 7.83 -36.31 10.72
CA GLY A 42 9.05 -36.30 9.91
C GLY A 42 9.37 -34.94 9.28
N ARG A 43 10.32 -34.95 8.34
CA ARG A 43 10.73 -33.75 7.60
C ARG A 43 9.68 -33.38 6.55
N ALA A 44 9.31 -32.12 6.51
CA ALA A 44 8.49 -31.53 5.45
C ALA A 44 9.30 -30.47 4.71
N ASP A 45 9.02 -30.29 3.42
CA ASP A 45 9.62 -29.25 2.59
C ASP A 45 8.86 -27.93 2.73
N ILE A 46 7.56 -27.98 3.07
CA ILE A 46 6.72 -26.80 3.32
C ILE A 46 6.18 -26.89 4.74
N VAL A 47 6.55 -25.96 5.60
CA VAL A 47 6.11 -25.93 7.00
C VAL A 47 5.16 -24.76 7.20
N ILE A 48 3.92 -25.06 7.54
CA ILE A 48 2.85 -24.08 7.67
C ILE A 48 2.57 -23.86 9.15
N ASP A 49 2.67 -22.62 9.61
CA ASP A 49 2.47 -22.29 11.02
C ASP A 49 1.60 -21.03 11.20
N PHE A 50 0.65 -21.10 12.12
CA PHE A 50 -0.16 -19.94 12.50
C PHE A 50 0.36 -19.40 13.82
N THR A 51 0.88 -18.17 13.80
CA THR A 51 1.62 -17.59 14.93
C THR A 51 1.32 -16.11 15.09
N ARG A 52 1.74 -15.51 16.20
CA ARG A 52 1.40 -14.13 16.58
C ARG A 52 2.66 -13.33 16.81
N TYR A 53 2.61 -12.03 16.52
CA TYR A 53 3.67 -11.05 16.83
C TYR A 53 5.07 -11.61 16.59
N TRP A 54 5.98 -11.53 17.58
CA TRP A 54 7.29 -12.15 17.49
C TRP A 54 7.19 -13.68 17.54
N HIS A 55 7.75 -14.36 16.53
CA HIS A 55 7.62 -15.80 16.37
C HIS A 55 8.88 -16.52 15.88
N GLY A 56 10.06 -15.90 16.05
CA GLY A 56 11.35 -16.59 15.95
C GLY A 56 12.13 -16.44 14.65
N ASP A 57 11.65 -15.66 13.66
CA ASP A 57 12.35 -15.30 12.40
C ASP A 57 12.93 -13.89 12.38
N ASN A 58 12.65 -13.06 13.38
CA ASN A 58 12.84 -11.60 13.33
C ASN A 58 11.92 -10.87 12.33
N LEU A 59 10.84 -11.51 11.88
CA LEU A 59 9.78 -10.88 11.08
C LEU A 59 8.48 -10.89 11.90
N PRO A 60 8.35 -10.07 12.94
CA PRO A 60 7.15 -10.11 13.77
C PRO A 60 5.90 -9.67 13.00
N PHE A 61 4.77 -10.34 13.25
CA PHE A 61 3.47 -9.88 12.80
C PHE A 61 2.96 -8.67 13.60
N ASP A 62 1.96 -7.97 13.07
CA ASP A 62 1.43 -6.72 13.62
C ASP A 62 0.03 -6.84 14.25
N GLY A 63 -0.58 -8.02 14.26
CA GLY A 63 -1.91 -8.26 14.81
C GLY A 63 -2.97 -8.17 13.70
N PRO A 64 -4.25 -7.88 14.03
CA PRO A 64 -5.30 -7.87 13.00
C PRO A 64 -5.06 -6.81 11.91
N GLY A 65 -5.06 -7.24 10.65
CA GLY A 65 -4.75 -6.43 9.46
C GLY A 65 -3.24 -6.26 9.25
N GLY A 66 -2.84 -5.60 8.17
CA GLY A 66 -1.42 -5.38 7.89
C GLY A 66 -0.76 -6.59 7.27
N ILE A 67 0.16 -7.25 7.98
CA ILE A 67 0.90 -8.42 7.50
C ILE A 67 0.06 -9.68 7.73
N LEU A 68 -0.60 -10.15 6.68
CA LEU A 68 -1.47 -11.32 6.75
C LEU A 68 -0.69 -12.63 6.93
N ALA A 69 0.46 -12.72 6.27
CA ALA A 69 1.33 -13.88 6.24
C ALA A 69 2.70 -13.49 5.65
N HIS A 70 3.66 -14.39 5.76
CA HIS A 70 4.88 -14.37 4.94
C HIS A 70 5.38 -15.79 4.67
N ALA A 71 6.26 -15.91 3.67
CA ALA A 71 6.87 -17.16 3.28
C ALA A 71 8.34 -17.00 2.92
N PHE A 72 9.10 -18.08 3.12
CA PHE A 72 10.52 -18.12 2.86
C PHE A 72 10.84 -18.84 1.54
N PHE A 73 11.51 -18.11 0.66
CA PHE A 73 11.88 -18.58 -0.68
C PHE A 73 12.80 -19.81 -0.65
N PRO A 74 12.83 -20.61 -1.73
CA PRO A 74 13.84 -21.66 -1.93
C PRO A 74 15.26 -21.12 -1.77
N LYS A 75 16.18 -21.97 -1.29
CA LYS A 75 17.61 -21.63 -1.07
C LYS A 75 17.86 -20.57 0.01
N THR A 76 16.89 -20.31 0.88
CA THR A 76 17.08 -19.50 2.09
C THR A 76 17.25 -20.39 3.33
N HIS A 77 17.76 -19.83 4.42
CA HIS A 77 17.99 -20.56 5.67
C HIS A 77 16.73 -21.15 6.33
N ARG A 78 15.54 -20.68 5.93
CA ARG A 78 14.22 -21.18 6.37
C ARG A 78 13.34 -21.59 5.18
N GLU A 79 13.95 -22.05 4.09
CA GLU A 79 13.22 -22.38 2.86
C GLU A 79 11.97 -23.22 3.12
N GLY A 80 10.84 -22.78 2.54
CA GLY A 80 9.57 -23.48 2.65
C GLY A 80 8.78 -23.27 3.93
N ASP A 81 9.31 -22.52 4.91
CA ASP A 81 8.51 -22.02 6.02
C ASP A 81 7.47 -21.00 5.52
N VAL A 82 6.24 -21.13 6.01
CA VAL A 82 5.13 -20.21 5.77
C VAL A 82 4.47 -19.92 7.10
N HIS A 83 4.40 -18.64 7.45
CA HIS A 83 3.71 -18.20 8.65
C HIS A 83 2.49 -17.37 8.29
N PHE A 84 1.38 -17.65 8.96
CA PHE A 84 0.14 -16.89 8.87
C PHE A 84 -0.07 -16.15 10.19
N ASP A 85 -0.46 -14.87 10.12
CA ASP A 85 -0.80 -14.14 11.33
C ASP A 85 -2.07 -14.74 11.96
N TYR A 86 -1.90 -15.30 13.14
CA TYR A 86 -2.95 -15.96 13.90
C TYR A 86 -4.02 -14.97 14.39
N ASP A 87 -3.68 -13.68 14.50
CA ASP A 87 -4.59 -12.64 14.97
C ASP A 87 -5.53 -12.12 13.87
N GLU A 88 -5.32 -12.52 12.61
CA GLU A 88 -6.25 -12.28 11.52
C GLU A 88 -7.62 -12.97 11.72
N THR A 89 -8.66 -12.35 11.17
CA THR A 89 -10.00 -12.97 11.13
C THR A 89 -10.10 -13.90 9.92
N TRP A 90 -9.50 -15.08 10.02
CA TRP A 90 -9.47 -16.06 8.93
C TRP A 90 -10.88 -16.56 8.54
N THR A 91 -11.22 -16.40 7.27
CA THR A 91 -12.44 -16.92 6.64
C THR A 91 -12.09 -17.86 5.47
N ILE A 92 -13.10 -18.57 4.94
CA ILE A 92 -12.95 -19.44 3.77
C ILE A 92 -14.10 -19.18 2.81
N GLY A 93 -13.77 -18.86 1.56
CA GLY A 93 -14.71 -18.69 0.45
C GLY A 93 -15.61 -17.47 0.56
N ASN A 94 -15.24 -16.47 1.36
CA ASN A 94 -16.01 -15.24 1.54
C ASN A 94 -15.14 -14.06 1.99
N ASN A 95 -15.69 -12.85 1.84
CA ASN A 95 -15.03 -11.58 2.16
C ASN A 95 -15.42 -11.00 3.54
N LEU A 96 -15.92 -11.82 4.46
CA LEU A 96 -16.28 -11.36 5.83
C LEU A 96 -15.05 -11.18 6.74
N GLY A 97 -13.88 -11.59 6.26
CA GLY A 97 -12.58 -11.48 6.90
C GLY A 97 -11.48 -11.76 5.88
N THR A 98 -10.35 -12.26 6.35
CA THR A 98 -9.19 -12.58 5.51
C THR A 98 -9.32 -14.01 5.00
N ASP A 99 -9.55 -14.15 3.68
CA ASP A 99 -9.75 -15.46 3.06
C ASP A 99 -8.46 -16.28 3.03
N LEU A 100 -8.43 -17.38 3.79
CA LEU A 100 -7.26 -18.23 3.96
C LEU A 100 -6.80 -18.86 2.64
N LEU A 101 -7.74 -19.22 1.76
CA LEU A 101 -7.41 -19.85 0.47
C LEU A 101 -6.51 -18.94 -0.37
N GLN A 102 -6.86 -17.66 -0.46
CA GLN A 102 -6.12 -16.68 -1.25
C GLN A 102 -4.75 -16.35 -0.68
N VAL A 103 -4.68 -16.08 0.62
CA VAL A 103 -3.39 -15.77 1.25
C VAL A 103 -2.48 -16.99 1.16
N ALA A 104 -2.98 -18.19 1.47
CA ALA A 104 -2.17 -19.40 1.37
C ALA A 104 -1.68 -19.66 -0.06
N ALA A 105 -2.54 -19.49 -1.06
CA ALA A 105 -2.13 -19.69 -2.45
C ALA A 105 -1.04 -18.68 -2.87
N HIS A 106 -1.14 -17.42 -2.43
CA HIS A 106 -0.11 -16.40 -2.64
C HIS A 106 1.23 -16.79 -1.99
N GLU A 107 1.22 -17.10 -0.69
CA GLU A 107 2.43 -17.49 0.04
C GLU A 107 3.10 -18.74 -0.54
N PHE A 108 2.31 -19.71 -1.02
CA PHE A 108 2.87 -20.87 -1.71
C PHE A 108 3.54 -20.52 -3.02
N GLY A 109 3.14 -19.45 -3.71
CA GLY A 109 3.90 -18.93 -4.84
C GLY A 109 5.31 -18.52 -4.43
N HIS A 110 5.48 -17.82 -3.30
CA HIS A 110 6.78 -17.47 -2.74
C HIS A 110 7.61 -18.68 -2.34
N VAL A 111 7.00 -19.68 -1.68
CA VAL A 111 7.67 -20.95 -1.37
C VAL A 111 8.15 -21.66 -2.62
N LEU A 112 7.43 -21.52 -3.74
CA LEU A 112 7.81 -22.06 -5.03
C LEU A 112 8.72 -21.13 -5.85
N GLY A 113 9.18 -20.02 -5.27
CA GLY A 113 10.17 -19.13 -5.89
C GLY A 113 9.60 -17.99 -6.74
N LEU A 114 8.28 -17.78 -6.77
CA LEU A 114 7.68 -16.62 -7.43
C LEU A 114 7.82 -15.37 -6.59
N GLN A 115 8.21 -14.28 -7.23
CA GLN A 115 8.24 -12.96 -6.59
C GLN A 115 6.91 -12.25 -6.75
N HIS A 116 6.77 -11.12 -6.05
CA HIS A 116 5.67 -10.21 -6.30
C HIS A 116 5.68 -9.70 -7.74
N THR A 117 4.49 -9.46 -8.27
CA THR A 117 4.29 -8.85 -9.59
C THR A 117 3.43 -7.60 -9.48
N ALA A 118 3.70 -6.62 -10.34
CA ALA A 118 2.87 -5.42 -10.48
C ALA A 118 1.64 -5.66 -11.36
N VAL A 119 1.51 -6.84 -11.99
CA VAL A 119 0.37 -7.17 -12.85
C VAL A 119 -0.90 -7.15 -12.01
N SER A 120 -1.77 -6.19 -12.31
CA SER A 120 -3.08 -6.10 -11.67
C SER A 120 -3.80 -7.44 -11.82
N LYS A 121 -4.43 -7.90 -10.73
CA LYS A 121 -5.25 -9.13 -10.70
C LYS A 121 -4.47 -10.45 -10.69
N SER A 122 -3.14 -10.43 -10.69
CA SER A 122 -2.32 -11.62 -10.41
C SER A 122 -2.50 -12.06 -8.95
N LEU A 123 -2.43 -13.37 -8.72
CA LEU A 123 -2.39 -13.92 -7.37
C LEU A 123 -1.13 -13.47 -6.62
N MET A 124 0.03 -13.38 -7.30
CA MET A 124 1.30 -12.90 -6.76
C MET A 124 1.39 -11.37 -6.64
N SER A 125 0.29 -10.64 -6.80
CA SER A 125 0.24 -9.22 -6.46
C SER A 125 0.45 -9.04 -4.95
N PRO A 126 1.29 -8.08 -4.50
CA PRO A 126 1.58 -7.86 -3.08
C PRO A 126 0.39 -7.33 -2.26
N PHE A 127 -0.75 -7.05 -2.91
CA PHE A 127 -1.95 -6.56 -2.26
C PHE A 127 -3.05 -7.63 -2.30
N TYR A 128 -3.52 -8.02 -1.13
CA TYR A 128 -4.67 -8.91 -0.97
C TYR A 128 -5.92 -8.33 -1.63
N ILE A 129 -6.48 -9.05 -2.60
CA ILE A 129 -7.75 -8.73 -3.24
C ILE A 129 -8.61 -9.99 -3.28
N PHE A 130 -9.71 -10.00 -2.51
CA PHE A 130 -10.62 -11.13 -2.47
C PHE A 130 -11.20 -11.47 -3.85
N ARG A 131 -11.05 -12.74 -4.27
CA ARG A 131 -11.62 -13.36 -5.46
C ARG A 131 -12.16 -14.73 -5.14
N TYR A 132 -13.38 -14.98 -5.59
CA TYR A 132 -14.00 -16.28 -5.52
C TYR A 132 -14.78 -16.58 -6.81
N PRO A 133 -14.54 -17.71 -7.49
CA PRO A 133 -13.50 -18.70 -7.19
C PRO A 133 -12.07 -18.15 -7.40
N LEU A 134 -11.09 -18.73 -6.71
CA LEU A 134 -9.69 -18.38 -6.89
C LEU A 134 -9.21 -18.85 -8.27
N SER A 135 -8.42 -18.03 -8.95
CA SER A 135 -7.88 -18.33 -10.28
C SER A 135 -6.50 -17.70 -10.48
N LEU A 136 -5.56 -18.45 -11.04
CA LEU A 136 -4.27 -17.92 -11.49
C LEU A 136 -4.43 -17.05 -12.73
N SER A 137 -3.74 -15.91 -12.74
CA SER A 137 -3.56 -15.10 -13.95
C SER A 137 -2.59 -15.80 -14.91
N GLU A 138 -2.54 -15.32 -16.16
CA GLU A 138 -1.53 -15.81 -17.12
C GLU A 138 -0.11 -15.44 -16.70
N ASP A 139 0.08 -14.36 -15.93
CA ASP A 139 1.38 -13.97 -15.36
C ASP A 139 1.86 -15.01 -14.34
N ASP A 140 0.98 -15.40 -13.41
CA ASP A 140 1.27 -16.43 -12.40
C ASP A 140 1.63 -17.78 -13.05
N LYS A 141 0.88 -18.17 -14.08
CA LYS A 141 1.11 -19.42 -14.83
C LYS A 141 2.44 -19.39 -15.58
N GLN A 142 2.76 -18.28 -16.24
CA GLN A 142 4.01 -18.14 -16.97
C GLN A 142 5.20 -18.17 -16.02
N GLY A 143 5.12 -17.44 -14.89
CA GLY A 143 6.16 -17.43 -13.87
C GLY A 143 6.42 -18.83 -13.30
N ILE A 144 5.37 -19.55 -12.90
CA ILE A 144 5.56 -20.87 -12.28
C ILE A 144 6.02 -21.92 -13.29
N GLN A 145 5.53 -21.86 -14.53
CA GLN A 145 5.94 -22.78 -15.59
C GLN A 145 7.34 -22.47 -16.11
N TYR A 146 7.82 -21.25 -15.98
CA TYR A 146 9.22 -20.92 -16.23
C TYR A 146 10.14 -21.66 -15.24
N LEU A 147 9.74 -21.77 -13.97
CA LEU A 147 10.52 -22.44 -12.93
C LEU A 147 10.42 -23.98 -12.99
N TYR A 148 9.23 -24.52 -13.25
CA TYR A 148 8.96 -25.96 -13.10
C TYR A 148 8.46 -26.67 -14.36
N GLY A 149 8.21 -25.94 -15.44
CA GLY A 149 7.61 -26.46 -16.66
C GLY A 149 6.08 -26.61 -16.59
N LYS A 150 5.49 -27.01 -17.72
CA LYS A 150 4.05 -27.32 -17.83
C LYS A 150 3.77 -28.75 -17.34
N PRO A 151 2.53 -29.07 -16.90
CA PRO A 151 2.17 -30.43 -16.51
C PRO A 151 2.44 -31.40 -17.67
N SER A 152 3.31 -32.39 -17.45
CA SER A 152 3.60 -33.42 -18.45
C SER A 152 2.47 -34.45 -18.50
N VAL A 153 1.91 -34.67 -19.69
CA VAL A 153 1.10 -35.87 -19.97
C VAL A 153 2.06 -36.98 -20.48
N HIS A 154 2.92 -37.52 -19.59
CA HIS A 154 3.83 -38.70 -19.76
C HIS A 154 4.82 -38.73 -20.98
N PRO A 155 5.79 -39.68 -21.05
CA PRO A 155 7.10 -39.71 -20.36
C PRO A 155 8.33 -39.53 -21.31
N ASP A 156 9.31 -38.72 -20.87
CA ASP A 156 10.78 -38.76 -21.15
C ASP A 156 11.34 -38.71 -22.61
N PRO A 157 12.65 -38.42 -22.80
CA PRO A 157 13.36 -37.17 -22.56
C PRO A 157 14.01 -36.63 -23.86
N THR A 158 14.50 -35.39 -23.86
CA THR A 158 15.80 -34.92 -24.43
C THR A 158 15.73 -33.40 -24.68
N PRO A 159 16.77 -32.62 -24.30
CA PRO A 159 16.75 -31.16 -24.30
C PRO A 159 17.33 -30.58 -25.60
N THR A 160 16.78 -29.43 -26.03
CA THR A 160 17.45 -28.54 -26.97
C THR A 160 17.15 -27.08 -26.64
N GLN A 161 18.12 -26.42 -26.00
CA GLN A 161 18.36 -24.96 -26.02
C GLN A 161 18.78 -24.56 -27.45
N PRO A 162 18.44 -23.37 -28.03
CA PRO A 162 18.89 -22.02 -27.62
C PRO A 162 17.86 -20.89 -27.86
N ALA A 163 18.01 -19.62 -27.45
CA ALA A 163 19.19 -18.81 -27.18
C ALA A 163 18.87 -17.65 -26.22
N GLU A 164 19.94 -17.18 -25.61
CA GLU A 164 20.15 -16.02 -24.75
C GLU A 164 19.85 -14.67 -25.43
N LEU A 165 19.20 -13.75 -24.69
CA LEU A 165 19.15 -12.30 -24.91
C LEU A 165 18.95 -11.62 -23.52
N PRO A 166 19.36 -10.36 -23.35
CA PRO A 166 20.12 -9.88 -22.20
C PRO A 166 19.30 -9.75 -20.91
N GLN A 167 19.93 -10.10 -19.79
CA GLN A 167 19.39 -9.93 -18.44
C GLN A 167 19.17 -8.44 -18.12
N PRO A 168 17.99 -8.04 -17.61
CA PRO A 168 17.89 -7.03 -16.59
C PRO A 168 18.05 -7.72 -15.23
N ASP A 169 19.13 -7.34 -14.55
CA ASP A 169 19.29 -7.21 -13.10
C ASP A 169 18.67 -8.32 -12.24
N LEU A 170 19.53 -9.26 -11.84
CA LEU A 170 19.23 -10.24 -10.80
C LEU A 170 19.00 -9.53 -9.46
N GLU A 171 17.74 -9.26 -9.10
CA GLU A 171 17.37 -9.03 -7.70
C GLU A 171 17.32 -10.39 -6.99
N THR A 172 18.44 -10.76 -6.37
CA THR A 172 18.53 -11.87 -5.43
C THR A 172 17.79 -11.48 -4.16
N ASN A 173 16.62 -12.06 -3.93
CA ASN A 173 15.91 -11.96 -2.64
C ASN A 173 16.66 -12.73 -1.55
N GLU A 174 17.78 -12.19 -1.09
CA GLU A 174 18.05 -12.19 0.34
C GLU A 174 17.04 -11.25 0.97
N ILE A 175 16.38 -11.70 2.04
CA ILE A 175 15.42 -10.92 2.82
C ILE A 175 16.17 -9.70 3.34
N THR A 176 16.02 -8.57 2.64
CA THR A 176 16.47 -7.28 3.14
C THR A 176 15.55 -6.93 4.30
N ASN A 177 16.15 -6.78 5.49
CA ASN A 177 15.49 -6.24 6.67
C ASN A 177 14.48 -5.16 6.27
N VAL A 178 13.23 -5.29 6.71
CA VAL A 178 12.11 -4.40 6.33
C VAL A 178 12.32 -2.94 6.82
N GLU A 179 13.38 -2.68 7.59
CA GLU A 179 13.88 -1.34 7.88
C GLU A 179 14.61 -0.67 6.69
N ALA A 180 15.10 -1.44 5.71
CA ALA A 180 15.90 -0.94 4.58
C ALA A 180 15.07 -0.53 3.32
N LEU A 181 13.76 -0.81 3.30
CA LEU A 181 12.83 -0.40 2.22
C LEU A 181 11.85 0.70 2.63
N GLN A 182 11.97 1.22 3.85
CA GLN A 182 11.22 2.40 4.24
C GLN A 182 11.85 3.64 3.58
N PRO A 183 11.07 4.46 2.86
CA PRO A 183 11.59 5.69 2.30
C PRO A 183 12.15 6.58 3.40
N ASP A 184 13.37 7.09 3.20
CA ASP A 184 13.96 8.04 4.13
C ASP A 184 13.25 9.40 3.99
N ALA A 185 12.63 9.87 5.08
CA ALA A 185 11.97 11.18 5.12
C ALA A 185 12.89 12.32 4.69
N CYS A 186 14.20 12.18 4.93
CA CYS A 186 15.19 13.17 4.55
C CYS A 186 15.39 13.28 3.04
N LEU A 187 15.14 12.21 2.29
CA LEU A 187 15.33 12.11 0.84
C LEU A 187 14.03 12.15 0.04
N THR A 188 12.89 11.99 0.71
CA THR A 188 11.57 11.84 0.09
C THR A 188 10.98 13.17 -0.38
N ALA A 189 10.37 13.14 -1.57
CA ALA A 189 9.37 14.14 -1.99
C ALA A 189 7.98 13.57 -1.69
N PHE A 190 7.10 14.40 -1.14
CA PHE A 190 5.80 13.96 -0.65
C PHE A 190 4.70 14.25 -1.67
N ASP A 191 3.86 13.26 -1.93
CA ASP A 191 2.78 13.29 -2.91
C ASP A 191 1.53 13.99 -2.37
N ALA A 192 1.33 13.95 -1.04
CA ALA A 192 0.25 14.65 -0.37
C ALA A 192 0.61 14.97 1.09
N ALA A 193 -0.06 15.95 1.67
CA ALA A 193 0.05 16.26 3.09
C ALA A 193 -1.24 16.90 3.58
N ALA A 194 -1.66 16.55 4.79
CA ALA A 194 -2.84 17.16 5.42
C ALA A 194 -2.77 17.05 6.94
N THR A 195 -3.45 17.99 7.60
CA THR A 195 -3.76 17.86 9.02
C THR A 195 -5.01 17.00 9.18
N ILE A 196 -4.88 15.84 9.81
CA ILE A 196 -5.95 14.87 10.06
C ILE A 196 -6.05 14.63 11.57
N ARG A 197 -7.23 14.83 12.17
CA ARG A 197 -7.49 14.70 13.60
C ARG A 197 -6.51 15.52 14.47
N GLY A 198 -6.06 16.66 13.96
CA GLY A 198 -5.14 17.57 14.65
C GLY A 198 -3.66 17.20 14.52
N GLU A 199 -3.30 16.19 13.75
CA GLU A 199 -1.91 15.79 13.51
C GLU A 199 -1.57 15.91 12.04
N LEU A 200 -0.31 16.17 11.74
CA LEU A 200 0.14 16.38 10.38
C LEU A 200 0.59 15.05 9.77
N PHE A 201 0.03 14.70 8.63
CA PHE A 201 0.42 13.52 7.86
C PHE A 201 1.04 13.95 6.54
N PHE A 202 2.17 13.33 6.20
CA PHE A 202 2.78 13.39 4.87
C PHE A 202 2.67 12.02 4.21
N PHE A 203 2.38 11.98 2.92
CA PHE A 203 2.19 10.77 2.14
C PHE A 203 3.21 10.71 1.01
N SER A 204 3.73 9.53 0.75
CA SER A 204 4.54 9.27 -0.44
C SER A 204 4.38 7.80 -0.82
N SER A 205 3.98 7.54 -2.05
CA SER A 205 3.59 6.21 -2.51
C SER A 205 2.59 5.60 -1.52
N ARG A 206 2.86 4.38 -1.03
CA ARG A 206 2.03 3.66 -0.05
C ARG A 206 2.32 4.01 1.41
N PHE A 207 3.28 4.90 1.66
CA PHE A 207 3.75 5.23 3.00
C PHE A 207 3.18 6.55 3.49
N VAL A 208 3.04 6.65 4.80
CA VAL A 208 2.64 7.85 5.51
C VAL A 208 3.59 8.11 6.66
N TRP A 209 3.84 9.38 6.96
CA TRP A 209 4.55 9.87 8.14
C TRP A 209 3.59 10.66 8.98
N ARG A 210 3.60 10.44 10.30
CA ARG A 210 2.74 11.14 11.24
C ARG A 210 3.57 12.02 12.16
N LEU A 211 3.26 13.31 12.17
CA LEU A 211 3.87 14.28 13.05
C LEU A 211 2.85 14.79 14.07
N ARG A 212 3.21 14.68 15.34
CA ARG A 212 2.44 15.25 16.46
C ARG A 212 3.27 16.38 17.07
N ALA A 213 2.67 17.56 17.18
CA ALA A 213 3.35 18.76 17.70
C ALA A 213 4.73 19.00 17.05
N GLY A 214 4.81 18.82 15.72
CA GLY A 214 6.05 19.01 14.94
C GLY A 214 7.11 17.91 15.11
N ARG A 215 6.79 16.77 15.74
CA ARG A 215 7.73 15.64 15.91
C ARG A 215 7.22 14.40 15.20
N LEU A 216 8.09 13.77 14.41
CA LEU A 216 7.84 12.45 13.82
C LEU A 216 7.58 11.43 14.93
N GLN A 217 6.51 10.65 14.78
CA GLN A 217 6.15 9.62 15.74
C GLN A 217 6.90 8.31 15.47
N ASP A 218 7.15 7.54 16.53
CA ASP A 218 7.80 6.23 16.43
C ASP A 218 6.97 5.26 15.57
N GLY A 219 7.65 4.40 14.82
CA GLY A 219 7.01 3.44 13.91
C GLY A 219 6.54 4.04 12.58
N TYR A 220 6.97 5.27 12.25
CA TYR A 220 6.76 5.91 10.95
C TYR A 220 8.10 6.11 10.20
N PRO A 221 8.13 5.95 8.86
CA PRO A 221 6.97 5.76 7.99
C PRO A 221 6.25 4.43 8.18
N ALA A 222 4.92 4.48 8.05
CA ALA A 222 4.04 3.33 8.12
C ALA A 222 3.27 3.20 6.81
N LEU A 223 2.77 2.00 6.50
CA LEU A 223 1.84 1.85 5.40
C LEU A 223 0.56 2.64 5.67
N ALA A 224 0.11 3.43 4.71
CA ALA A 224 -1.15 4.19 4.83
C ALA A 224 -2.35 3.25 5.06
N SER A 225 -2.29 2.03 4.53
CA SER A 225 -3.31 0.99 4.74
C SER A 225 -3.46 0.53 6.19
N ARG A 226 -2.47 0.78 7.07
CA ARG A 226 -2.59 0.53 8.53
C ARG A 226 -3.59 1.48 9.18
N HIS A 227 -3.81 2.66 8.60
CA HIS A 227 -4.76 3.65 9.09
C HIS A 227 -6.07 3.64 8.32
N TRP A 228 -6.03 3.39 7.02
CA TRP A 228 -7.21 3.48 6.15
C TRP A 228 -7.36 2.21 5.33
N GLN A 229 -8.26 1.34 5.76
CA GLN A 229 -8.45 0.03 5.13
C GLN A 229 -8.99 0.19 3.69
N GLY A 230 -8.25 -0.33 2.71
CA GLY A 230 -8.63 -0.23 1.30
C GLY A 230 -8.41 1.16 0.68
N ILE A 231 -7.52 1.96 1.29
CA ILE A 231 -6.98 3.19 0.69
C ILE A 231 -6.21 2.85 -0.60
N PRO A 232 -6.22 3.73 -1.62
CA PRO A 232 -5.37 3.58 -2.79
C PRO A 232 -3.87 3.42 -2.44
N SER A 233 -3.11 2.81 -3.35
CA SER A 233 -1.68 2.55 -3.16
C SER A 233 -0.81 3.82 -3.22
N SER A 234 -1.34 4.91 -3.75
CA SER A 234 -0.77 6.27 -3.67
C SER A 234 -1.90 7.28 -3.43
N VAL A 235 -1.55 8.45 -2.92
CA VAL A 235 -2.47 9.54 -2.65
C VAL A 235 -1.91 10.80 -3.27
N ASP A 236 -2.65 11.39 -4.21
CA ASP A 236 -2.25 12.62 -4.90
C ASP A 236 -2.71 13.86 -4.14
N ALA A 237 -3.79 13.74 -3.36
CA ALA A 237 -4.23 14.78 -2.45
C ALA A 237 -5.09 14.21 -1.33
N THR A 238 -5.10 14.89 -0.19
CA THR A 238 -5.96 14.53 0.92
C THR A 238 -6.33 15.75 1.76
N PHE A 239 -7.49 15.68 2.42
CA PHE A 239 -7.90 16.65 3.41
C PHE A 239 -8.95 16.07 4.37
N GLU A 240 -9.09 16.69 5.54
CA GLU A 240 -10.18 16.41 6.48
C GLU A 240 -11.24 17.52 6.40
N ASP A 241 -12.50 17.15 6.18
CA ASP A 241 -13.60 18.12 6.15
C ASP A 241 -14.08 18.51 7.57
N PRO A 242 -14.91 19.56 7.73
CA PRO A 242 -15.40 19.99 9.04
C PRO A 242 -16.28 18.98 9.78
N LEU A 243 -16.83 17.98 9.09
CA LEU A 243 -17.57 16.88 9.72
C LEU A 243 -16.62 15.77 10.19
N GLY A 244 -15.34 15.88 9.85
CA GLY A 244 -14.33 14.91 10.20
C GLY A 244 -14.19 13.78 9.20
N ASN A 245 -14.77 13.87 7.99
CA ASN A 245 -14.48 12.87 6.97
C ASN A 245 -13.12 13.18 6.32
N ILE A 246 -12.36 12.13 6.04
CA ILE A 246 -11.06 12.20 5.39
C ILE A 246 -11.27 11.86 3.92
N TRP A 247 -10.88 12.78 3.05
CA TRP A 247 -10.98 12.63 1.61
C TRP A 247 -9.61 12.27 1.05
N PHE A 248 -9.56 11.25 0.22
CA PHE A 248 -8.36 10.86 -0.52
C PHE A 248 -8.63 10.93 -2.01
N PHE A 249 -7.67 11.43 -2.77
CA PHE A 249 -7.70 11.50 -4.23
C PHE A 249 -6.54 10.70 -4.81
N GLN A 250 -6.82 9.95 -5.86
CA GLN A 250 -5.82 9.25 -6.66
C GLN A 250 -6.32 9.24 -8.11
N ASP A 251 -5.48 9.68 -9.03
CA ASP A 251 -5.81 9.87 -10.43
C ASP A 251 -7.10 10.70 -10.58
N SER A 252 -8.09 10.17 -11.32
CA SER A 252 -9.41 10.79 -11.50
C SER A 252 -10.48 10.22 -10.55
N GLN A 253 -10.07 9.68 -9.40
CA GLN A 253 -10.97 9.07 -8.41
C GLN A 253 -10.77 9.66 -7.01
N TYR A 254 -11.82 9.56 -6.20
CA TYR A 254 -11.77 9.92 -4.78
C TYR A 254 -12.45 8.89 -3.89
N TRP A 255 -12.06 8.91 -2.62
CA TRP A 255 -12.59 8.11 -1.52
C TRP A 255 -12.91 8.98 -0.32
N ILE A 256 -13.88 8.55 0.49
CA ILE A 256 -14.25 9.22 1.74
C ILE A 256 -14.16 8.21 2.88
N TYR A 257 -13.48 8.60 3.96
CA TYR A 257 -13.30 7.81 5.17
C TYR A 257 -13.87 8.54 6.39
N ASP A 258 -14.35 7.77 7.36
CA ASP A 258 -14.62 8.23 8.72
C ASP A 258 -13.74 7.43 9.66
N GLY A 259 -12.71 8.09 10.19
CA GLY A 259 -11.60 7.40 10.86
C GLY A 259 -10.92 6.43 9.91
N GLU A 260 -10.92 5.15 10.28
CA GLU A 260 -10.28 4.06 9.51
C GLU A 260 -11.22 3.43 8.48
N ARG A 261 -12.53 3.69 8.59
CA ARG A 261 -13.56 3.04 7.78
C ARG A 261 -13.82 3.82 6.49
N ARG A 262 -13.74 3.14 5.36
CA ARG A 262 -14.21 3.68 4.09
C ARG A 262 -15.74 3.83 4.09
N VAL A 263 -16.22 5.05 3.88
CA VAL A 263 -17.63 5.40 3.77
C VAL A 263 -18.07 5.47 2.30
N SER A 264 -17.20 5.90 1.40
CA SER A 264 -17.52 6.05 -0.03
C SER A 264 -16.27 5.91 -0.91
N GLY A 265 -16.50 5.71 -2.21
CA GLY A 265 -15.46 5.55 -3.23
C GLY A 265 -15.06 4.09 -3.53
N PRO A 266 -14.30 3.85 -4.63
CA PRO A 266 -13.82 4.87 -5.58
C PRO A 266 -14.96 5.50 -6.38
N THR A 267 -14.95 6.83 -6.50
CA THR A 267 -15.93 7.61 -7.26
C THR A 267 -15.20 8.61 -8.18
N PRO A 268 -15.67 8.85 -9.42
CA PRO A 268 -15.02 9.79 -10.33
C PRO A 268 -15.04 11.23 -9.80
N ILE A 269 -13.93 11.96 -9.92
CA ILE A 269 -13.85 13.38 -9.52
C ILE A 269 -14.76 14.30 -10.36
N THR A 270 -15.19 13.85 -11.54
CA THR A 270 -16.13 14.60 -12.39
C THR A 270 -17.50 14.78 -11.73
N GLU A 271 -17.89 13.89 -10.82
CA GLU A 271 -19.11 14.07 -10.00
C GLU A 271 -19.01 15.26 -9.05
N LEU A 272 -17.78 15.68 -8.70
CA LEU A 272 -17.51 16.85 -7.89
C LEU A 272 -17.54 18.16 -8.70
N GLY A 273 -17.76 18.08 -10.02
CA GLY A 273 -17.67 19.22 -10.94
C GLY A 273 -16.23 19.61 -11.30
N LEU A 274 -15.27 18.72 -11.04
CA LEU A 274 -13.87 18.89 -11.43
C LEU A 274 -13.61 18.30 -12.83
N PRO A 275 -12.60 18.80 -13.56
CA PRO A 275 -12.13 18.14 -14.78
C PRO A 275 -11.62 16.72 -14.48
N ALA A 276 -11.60 15.84 -15.49
CA ALA A 276 -11.04 14.49 -15.38
C ALA A 276 -9.50 14.50 -15.42
N SER A 277 -8.89 15.34 -14.59
CA SER A 277 -7.45 15.47 -14.40
C SER A 277 -7.10 15.26 -12.93
N PRO A 278 -5.95 14.65 -12.59
CA PRO A 278 -5.59 14.39 -11.21
C PRO A 278 -5.59 15.64 -10.34
N VAL A 279 -6.10 15.50 -9.11
CA VAL A 279 -6.01 16.54 -8.09
C VAL A 279 -4.60 16.49 -7.51
N GLN A 280 -3.87 17.59 -7.61
CA GLN A 280 -2.47 17.67 -7.18
C GLN A 280 -2.32 18.06 -5.72
N ALA A 281 -3.29 18.79 -5.15
CA ALA A 281 -3.29 19.12 -3.74
C ALA A 281 -4.70 19.51 -3.29
N ALA A 282 -4.93 19.47 -1.98
CA ALA A 282 -6.12 20.03 -1.37
C ALA A 282 -5.73 20.81 -0.11
N LEU A 283 -6.36 21.95 0.13
CA LEU A 283 -6.11 22.78 1.30
C LEU A 283 -7.42 23.08 2.03
N VAL A 284 -7.47 22.76 3.31
CA VAL A 284 -8.48 23.27 4.23
C VAL A 284 -7.92 24.51 4.91
N TRP A 285 -8.59 25.65 4.72
CA TRP A 285 -8.08 26.96 5.10
C TRP A 285 -9.12 27.83 5.85
N GLY A 286 -8.59 28.78 6.61
CA GLY A 286 -9.36 29.73 7.42
C GLY A 286 -9.40 29.35 8.90
N ALA A 287 -9.73 30.34 9.75
CA ALA A 287 -9.79 30.16 11.20
C ALA A 287 -10.78 29.06 11.64
N GLU A 288 -11.90 28.93 10.92
CA GLU A 288 -12.91 27.90 11.16
C GLU A 288 -12.68 26.61 10.34
N LYS A 289 -11.58 26.53 9.57
CA LYS A 289 -11.26 25.40 8.68
C LYS A 289 -12.42 25.03 7.73
N ASN A 290 -13.17 26.03 7.28
CA ASN A 290 -14.39 25.85 6.49
C ASN A 290 -14.22 26.15 4.99
N LYS A 291 -13.03 26.62 4.56
CA LYS A 291 -12.76 26.89 3.14
C LYS A 291 -11.88 25.78 2.59
N ILE A 292 -12.44 24.95 1.72
CA ILE A 292 -11.71 23.86 1.08
C ILE A 292 -11.35 24.27 -0.33
N TYR A 293 -10.09 24.13 -0.70
CA TYR A 293 -9.57 24.43 -2.02
C TYR A 293 -8.95 23.18 -2.62
N ILE A 294 -9.31 22.87 -3.86
CA ILE A 294 -8.77 21.75 -4.65
C ILE A 294 -7.90 22.34 -5.74
N PHE A 295 -6.68 21.83 -5.91
CA PHE A 295 -5.68 22.33 -6.86
C PHE A 295 -5.39 21.30 -7.94
N SER A 296 -5.33 21.74 -9.19
CA SER A 296 -4.97 20.89 -10.33
C SER A 296 -4.52 21.76 -11.52
N GLY A 297 -3.38 21.43 -12.13
CA GLY A 297 -2.96 21.99 -13.42
C GLY A 297 -2.85 23.51 -13.45
N GLY A 298 -2.24 24.12 -12.43
CA GLY A 298 -2.10 25.58 -12.35
C GLY A 298 -3.35 26.33 -11.87
N ASN A 299 -4.40 25.60 -11.51
CA ASN A 299 -5.71 26.13 -11.19
C ASN A 299 -6.21 25.63 -9.83
N TYR A 300 -7.19 26.33 -9.28
CA TYR A 300 -7.87 25.91 -8.06
C TYR A 300 -9.37 26.18 -8.06
N TRP A 301 -10.10 25.36 -7.30
CA TRP A 301 -11.54 25.44 -7.11
C TRP A 301 -11.86 25.53 -5.63
N ARG A 302 -12.90 26.28 -5.27
CA ARG A 302 -13.47 26.22 -3.91
C ARG A 302 -14.47 25.07 -3.85
N PHE A 303 -14.30 24.18 -2.89
CA PHE A 303 -15.06 22.95 -2.75
C PHE A 303 -16.01 23.00 -1.56
N ASN A 304 -17.23 22.48 -1.77
CA ASN A 304 -18.24 22.34 -0.74
C ASN A 304 -18.45 20.84 -0.41
N PRO A 305 -17.98 20.37 0.77
CA PRO A 305 -18.05 18.95 1.11
C PRO A 305 -19.49 18.47 1.39
N GLN A 306 -20.38 19.36 1.83
CA GLN A 306 -21.79 19.03 2.09
C GLN A 306 -22.54 18.74 0.78
N ARG A 307 -22.31 19.57 -0.24
CA ARG A 307 -22.89 19.39 -1.58
C ARG A 307 -22.11 18.41 -2.45
N ARG A 308 -20.89 18.05 -2.02
CA ARG A 308 -19.90 17.27 -2.78
C ARG A 308 -19.66 17.85 -4.17
N GLN A 309 -19.56 19.17 -4.25
CA GLN A 309 -19.36 19.88 -5.52
C GLN A 309 -18.47 21.10 -5.32
N VAL A 310 -17.76 21.47 -6.38
CA VAL A 310 -17.13 22.79 -6.47
C VAL A 310 -18.20 23.88 -6.57
N ASP A 311 -17.94 25.02 -5.94
CA ASP A 311 -18.88 26.14 -5.95
C ASP A 311 -19.00 26.80 -7.33
N ASN A 312 -17.97 26.69 -8.16
CA ASN A 312 -17.95 27.14 -9.54
C ASN A 312 -17.11 26.17 -10.38
N ILE A 313 -17.62 25.74 -11.52
CA ILE A 313 -16.90 24.83 -12.45
C ILE A 313 -15.71 25.51 -13.13
N TYR A 314 -15.72 26.85 -13.23
CA TYR A 314 -14.60 27.61 -13.77
C TYR A 314 -13.54 27.84 -12.69
N PRO A 315 -12.30 27.38 -12.90
CA PRO A 315 -11.24 27.55 -11.93
C PRO A 315 -10.81 29.00 -11.75
N ARG A 316 -10.14 29.25 -10.62
CA ARG A 316 -9.28 30.41 -10.44
C ARG A 316 -7.82 30.01 -10.65
N ALA A 317 -6.98 30.98 -11.03
CA ALA A 317 -5.58 30.72 -11.35
C ALA A 317 -4.71 30.72 -10.08
N MET A 318 -3.69 29.87 -10.03
CA MET A 318 -2.73 29.81 -8.91
C MET A 318 -2.01 31.13 -8.64
N ALA A 319 -1.97 32.06 -9.60
CA ALA A 319 -1.41 33.40 -9.44
C ALA A 319 -2.06 34.23 -8.30
N ASP A 320 -3.29 33.90 -7.88
CA ASP A 320 -3.92 34.50 -6.71
C ASP A 320 -3.13 34.22 -5.41
N TRP A 321 -2.45 33.08 -5.34
CA TRP A 321 -1.59 32.66 -4.24
C TRP A 321 -0.18 33.21 -4.43
N ARG A 322 -0.04 34.53 -4.25
CA ARG A 322 1.18 35.26 -4.59
C ARG A 322 2.45 34.66 -3.96
N GLY A 323 3.41 34.29 -4.81
CA GLY A 323 4.69 33.72 -4.42
C GLY A 323 4.69 32.19 -4.31
N VAL A 324 3.53 31.54 -4.39
CA VAL A 324 3.42 30.08 -4.49
C VAL A 324 3.70 29.65 -5.93
N PRO A 325 4.43 28.55 -6.18
CA PRO A 325 4.59 28.00 -7.52
C PRO A 325 3.25 27.68 -8.19
N ALA A 326 3.21 27.69 -9.52
CA ALA A 326 1.99 27.42 -10.26
C ALA A 326 1.47 25.98 -10.05
N GLU A 327 2.37 25.03 -9.81
CA GLU A 327 2.01 23.64 -9.49
C GLU A 327 2.63 23.29 -8.14
N ILE A 328 1.90 22.50 -7.37
CA ILE A 328 2.21 22.10 -6.01
C ILE A 328 1.81 20.63 -5.86
N ASP A 329 2.45 19.93 -4.93
CA ASP A 329 2.20 18.51 -4.65
C ASP A 329 1.37 18.32 -3.38
N ALA A 330 1.38 19.29 -2.46
CA ALA A 330 0.53 19.22 -1.28
C ALA A 330 0.27 20.59 -0.69
N ALA A 331 -0.78 20.69 0.14
CA ALA A 331 -1.03 21.87 0.92
C ALA A 331 -1.71 21.56 2.26
N PHE A 332 -1.34 22.27 3.32
CA PHE A 332 -2.02 22.16 4.62
C PHE A 332 -1.97 23.48 5.38
N GLN A 333 -2.76 23.60 6.44
CA GLN A 333 -2.74 24.75 7.34
C GLN A 333 -2.22 24.35 8.72
N ASP A 334 -1.37 25.20 9.31
CA ASP A 334 -0.94 25.07 10.71
C ASP A 334 -2.00 25.60 11.70
N GLU A 335 -1.73 25.45 13.00
CA GLU A 335 -2.59 25.93 14.09
C GLU A 335 -2.64 27.46 14.17
N LEU A 336 -1.65 28.16 13.61
CA LEU A 336 -1.55 29.62 13.59
C LEU A 336 -2.25 30.24 12.37
N GLY A 337 -2.80 29.41 11.47
CA GLY A 337 -3.54 29.85 10.28
C GLY A 337 -2.69 30.05 9.02
N PHE A 338 -1.38 29.78 9.08
CA PHE A 338 -0.53 29.85 7.89
C PHE A 338 -0.76 28.63 7.01
N ALA A 339 -0.84 28.86 5.70
CA ALA A 339 -0.89 27.78 4.72
C ALA A 339 0.53 27.40 4.29
N TYR A 340 0.75 26.11 4.10
CA TYR A 340 2.00 25.52 3.65
C TYR A 340 1.71 24.88 2.29
N PHE A 341 2.54 25.20 1.31
CA PHE A 341 2.45 24.65 -0.04
C PHE A 341 3.74 23.91 -0.34
N LEU A 342 3.65 22.66 -0.79
CA LEU A 342 4.79 21.80 -1.05
C LEU A 342 5.01 21.66 -2.56
N ARG A 343 6.27 21.55 -2.96
CA ARG A 343 6.67 21.13 -4.31
C ARG A 343 8.03 20.46 -4.25
N GLY A 344 8.11 19.20 -4.68
CA GLY A 344 9.29 18.36 -4.57
C GLY A 344 9.74 18.22 -3.10
N ARG A 345 10.94 18.70 -2.80
CA ARG A 345 11.55 18.64 -1.46
C ARG A 345 11.48 19.96 -0.70
N ASP A 346 10.78 20.94 -1.28
CA ASP A 346 10.67 22.30 -0.80
C ASP A 346 9.25 22.66 -0.40
N TYR A 347 9.11 23.65 0.49
CA TYR A 347 7.82 24.20 0.86
C TYR A 347 7.85 25.73 0.95
N TRP A 348 6.68 26.35 0.77
CA TRP A 348 6.43 27.79 0.87
C TRP A 348 5.41 28.03 1.99
N LYS A 349 5.75 28.91 2.94
CA LYS A 349 4.81 29.35 3.99
C LYS A 349 4.09 30.62 3.57
N PHE A 350 2.77 30.57 3.55
CA PHE A 350 1.90 31.63 3.06
C PHE A 350 1.20 32.34 4.21
N ASP A 351 1.34 33.67 4.24
CA ASP A 351 0.76 34.54 5.25
C ASP A 351 -0.72 34.82 4.91
N PRO A 352 -1.67 34.46 5.80
CA PRO A 352 -3.09 34.66 5.54
C PRO A 352 -3.52 36.13 5.63
N VAL A 353 -2.73 36.99 6.28
CA VAL A 353 -3.00 38.42 6.43
C VAL A 353 -2.45 39.19 5.24
N GLN A 354 -1.20 38.94 4.87
CA GLN A 354 -0.56 39.63 3.74
C GLN A 354 -0.94 39.03 2.38
N VAL A 355 -1.52 37.82 2.38
CA VAL A 355 -1.92 37.08 1.17
C VAL A 355 -0.73 36.99 0.20
N LYS A 356 0.42 36.55 0.75
CA LYS A 356 1.65 36.27 0.00
C LYS A 356 2.52 35.28 0.77
N VAL A 357 3.40 34.61 0.05
CA VAL A 357 4.48 33.84 0.67
C VAL A 357 5.39 34.76 1.50
N LEU A 358 5.81 34.27 2.66
CA LEU A 358 6.76 34.94 3.55
C LEU A 358 8.15 35.04 2.92
N GLU A 359 8.93 36.05 3.31
CA GLU A 359 10.33 36.15 2.90
C GLU A 359 11.16 35.00 3.48
N GLY A 360 12.17 34.54 2.73
CA GLY A 360 13.03 33.42 3.11
C GLY A 360 12.53 32.02 2.70
N TYR A 361 11.50 31.95 1.85
CA TYR A 361 10.98 30.72 1.25
C TYR A 361 11.31 30.64 -0.26
N PRO A 362 11.47 29.42 -0.84
CA PRO A 362 11.24 28.11 -0.24
C PRO A 362 12.25 27.67 0.82
N ARG A 363 11.85 26.72 1.67
CA ARG A 363 12.72 26.00 2.62
C ARG A 363 12.56 24.49 2.43
N GLN A 364 13.54 23.72 2.89
CA GLN A 364 13.51 22.26 2.74
C GLN A 364 12.61 21.60 3.77
N ILE A 365 11.75 20.68 3.29
CA ILE A 365 10.83 19.91 4.13
C ILE A 365 11.62 19.03 5.11
N SER A 366 12.67 18.35 4.64
CA SER A 366 13.50 17.45 5.43
C SER A 366 14.11 18.13 6.67
N GLN A 367 14.59 19.36 6.53
CA GLN A 367 15.22 20.10 7.62
C GLN A 367 14.19 20.57 8.65
N ASP A 368 13.08 21.14 8.20
CA ASP A 368 12.13 21.82 9.09
C ASP A 368 11.07 20.91 9.71
N PHE A 369 10.70 19.81 9.04
CA PHE A 369 9.68 18.87 9.54
C PHE A 369 10.28 17.57 10.08
N PHE A 370 11.41 17.13 9.52
CA PHE A 370 12.03 15.85 9.86
C PHE A 370 13.39 16.00 10.56
N SER A 371 13.82 17.23 10.87
CA SER A 371 15.07 17.52 11.60
C SER A 371 16.32 16.90 10.98
N CYS A 372 16.33 16.73 9.66
CA CYS A 372 17.46 16.17 8.93
C CYS A 372 18.63 17.15 8.90
N THR A 373 19.85 16.65 9.02
CA THR A 373 21.06 17.46 8.84
C THR A 373 21.23 17.84 7.36
N PRO A 374 21.69 19.06 7.04
CA PRO A 374 22.00 19.42 5.66
C PRO A 374 23.05 18.45 5.10
N SER A 375 22.81 17.89 3.91
CA SER A 375 23.84 17.14 3.20
C SER A 375 24.99 18.10 2.85
N SER A 376 26.17 17.84 3.40
CA SER A 376 27.42 18.60 3.19
C SER A 376 27.92 18.52 1.76
#